data_AF-A0A9P9SAG2-F1
#
_entry.id   AF-A0A9P9SAG2-F1
#
_cell.length_a   1.000
_cell.length_b   1.000
_cell.length_c   1.000
_cell.angle_alpha   90.00
_cell.angle_beta   90.00
_cell.angle_gamma   90.00
#
_symmetry.space_group_name_H-M   'P 1'
#
loop_
_entity.id
_entity.type
_entity.pdbx_description
1 polymer ?
#
loop_
_entity_poly.entity_id
_entity_poly.type
_entity_poly.pdbx_seq_one_letter_code
_entity_poly.pdbx_strand_id
1 'polypeptide(L)'
;MFTTSFKATKARLIKSCDEDEILELSPQCLPESYSLAELYGELVGHDEKQTANDELQNIFIIHSCLRESPRLQRKGGDEEYVAKLSLWISKVILPTAEIVIYDDAPEDSTNASRQKALHAVRRKGVLGLQSLLKLLTLSDHSQPSTAISNQILISILAFTSPRDIWSTPTSLSTTAELLAVPSIQRTLQEPEFIPADVLQRFIRPLFSASKPSTVTSAGRKAMPTSAPLKRYDFNEERANKPWMYEKVYAITILEWAVGAISTTTLQTTWPLILPPLLTILDTPATPILTRGLSLTTTLLPKLPLNALSQTGLASVFFDAIVPTTLHLPSITPLSESLEILPLAYEALFTLYDVQFSPLTSSPALPHKAQHSQIQIQLETTRSAAQEKARLAFLTTFLRKTILQTYLHASSHPPIVSLLILEFSTLITKMGIHFTKHLKDIMPILASVLTDPFMGARLDDVLGALRTFKVLVLNCWVRIREGWREEGVRMLVCAWVAVREIEGEGSMDGKRSALVEKVKEEIRVTGRVFAKAVEGREVDLREELMPLLDVDEGIGEIFGFRDLDT
;
A
#
# COMPACT_ATOMS: atom_id res chain seq x y z
N MET A 1 48.61 2.46 7.31
CA MET A 1 48.88 2.12 5.90
C MET A 1 47.97 2.86 4.90
N PHE A 2 46.74 3.20 5.24
CA PHE A 2 45.75 3.73 4.27
C PHE A 2 45.79 5.26 3.99
N THR A 3 46.86 5.99 4.32
CA THR A 3 46.88 7.47 4.21
C THR A 3 46.75 7.98 2.77
N THR A 4 47.30 7.25 1.79
CA THR A 4 47.11 7.50 0.36
C THR A 4 45.69 7.19 -0.10
N SER A 5 45.10 6.11 0.43
CA SER A 5 43.72 5.72 0.18
C SER A 5 42.74 6.78 0.69
N PHE A 6 42.92 7.30 1.92
CA PHE A 6 42.10 8.40 2.45
C PHE A 6 42.13 9.66 1.56
N LYS A 7 43.31 10.07 1.09
CA LYS A 7 43.44 11.22 0.17
C LYS A 7 42.73 10.98 -1.16
N ALA A 8 42.88 9.79 -1.74
CA ALA A 8 42.23 9.42 -3.00
C ALA A 8 40.70 9.33 -2.86
N THR A 9 40.22 8.74 -1.76
CA THR A 9 38.79 8.66 -1.42
C THR A 9 38.18 10.05 -1.31
N LYS A 10 38.81 10.96 -0.55
CA LYS A 10 38.33 12.33 -0.38
C LYS A 10 38.25 13.07 -1.71
N ALA A 11 39.26 12.91 -2.58
CA ALA A 11 39.25 13.51 -3.90
C ALA A 11 38.12 12.96 -4.80
N ARG A 12 37.85 11.65 -4.74
CA ARG A 12 36.81 11.01 -5.57
C ARG A 12 35.40 11.28 -5.07
N LEU A 13 35.18 11.33 -3.76
CA LEU A 13 33.90 11.72 -3.15
C LEU A 13 33.51 13.18 -3.47
N ILE A 14 34.49 14.08 -3.66
CA ILE A 14 34.26 15.46 -4.08
C ILE A 14 33.95 15.55 -5.59
N LYS A 15 34.54 14.67 -6.40
CA LYS A 15 34.44 14.71 -7.87
C LYS A 15 33.20 14.00 -8.44
N SER A 16 32.75 12.93 -7.79
CA SER A 16 31.60 12.16 -8.25
C SER A 16 30.30 12.80 -7.76
N CYS A 17 29.54 13.38 -8.69
CA CYS A 17 28.18 13.87 -8.47
C CYS A 17 27.11 12.81 -8.78
N ASP A 18 27.49 11.69 -9.40
CA ASP A 18 26.55 10.68 -9.89
C ASP A 18 26.31 9.58 -8.82
N GLU A 19 25.08 9.11 -8.71
CA GLU A 19 24.68 8.10 -7.70
C GLU A 19 24.96 6.67 -8.15
N ASP A 20 24.95 6.44 -9.47
CA ASP A 20 25.12 5.11 -10.10
C ASP A 20 26.56 4.86 -10.60
N GLU A 21 27.47 5.81 -10.39
CA GLU A 21 28.87 5.62 -10.76
C GLU A 21 29.49 4.54 -9.87
N ILE A 22 30.09 3.52 -10.47
CA ILE A 22 30.85 2.51 -9.73
C ILE A 22 32.06 3.21 -9.12
N LEU A 23 31.90 3.61 -7.86
CA LEU A 23 32.94 4.30 -7.12
C LEU A 23 34.02 3.26 -6.81
N GLU A 24 35.22 3.49 -7.34
CA GLU A 24 36.36 2.60 -7.16
C GLU A 24 37.61 3.41 -6.78
N LEU A 25 38.48 2.88 -5.93
CA LEU A 25 39.84 3.39 -5.84
C LEU A 25 40.69 2.70 -6.90
N SER A 26 41.55 3.47 -7.60
CA SER A 26 42.53 2.84 -8.47
C SER A 26 43.45 1.93 -7.63
N PRO A 27 43.87 0.77 -8.14
CA PRO A 27 44.68 -0.19 -7.36
C PRO A 27 46.03 0.40 -6.93
N GLN A 28 46.49 1.48 -7.55
CA GLN A 28 47.69 2.23 -7.13
C GLN A 28 47.50 3.02 -5.82
N CYS A 29 46.26 3.29 -5.42
CA CYS A 29 45.92 4.01 -4.18
C CYS A 29 45.72 3.07 -2.98
N LEU A 30 45.77 1.75 -3.19
CA LEU A 30 45.63 0.72 -2.16
C LEU A 30 47.01 0.14 -1.80
N PRO A 31 47.21 -0.34 -0.55
CA PRO A 31 48.43 -1.04 -0.17
C PRO A 31 48.71 -2.27 -1.07
N GLU A 32 49.97 -2.67 -1.19
CA GLU A 32 50.39 -3.81 -2.02
C GLU A 32 49.89 -5.15 -1.46
N SER A 33 49.78 -5.26 -0.13
CA SER A 33 49.16 -6.40 0.57
C SER A 33 48.57 -5.98 1.91
N TYR A 34 47.44 -6.57 2.30
CA TYR A 34 46.78 -6.32 3.59
C TYR A 34 46.00 -7.55 4.07
N SER A 35 45.75 -7.63 5.37
CA SER A 35 44.93 -8.64 6.03
C SER A 35 43.62 -8.07 6.59
N LEU A 36 42.63 -8.94 6.85
CA LEU A 36 41.35 -8.52 7.44
C LEU A 36 41.51 -7.93 8.86
N ALA A 37 42.50 -8.40 9.61
CA ALA A 37 42.85 -7.87 10.92
C ALA A 37 43.36 -6.42 10.85
N GLU A 38 44.19 -6.11 9.84
CA GLU A 38 44.72 -4.75 9.61
C GLU A 38 43.63 -3.80 9.11
N LEU A 39 42.72 -4.28 8.25
CA LEU A 39 41.54 -3.53 7.82
C LEU A 39 40.64 -3.16 9.01
N TYR A 40 40.37 -4.12 9.91
CA TYR A 40 39.60 -3.86 11.11
C TYR A 40 40.35 -2.92 12.06
N GLY A 41 41.63 -3.16 12.32
CA GLY A 41 42.43 -2.37 13.26
C GLY A 41 42.57 -0.90 12.87
N GLU A 42 42.89 -0.61 11.59
CA GLU A 42 43.15 0.77 11.15
C GLU A 42 41.88 1.57 10.80
N LEU A 43 40.81 0.93 10.31
CA LEU A 43 39.61 1.63 9.83
C LEU A 43 38.44 1.61 10.81
N VAL A 44 38.37 0.57 11.66
CA VAL A 44 37.21 0.32 12.54
C VAL A 44 37.58 0.36 14.02
N GLY A 45 38.77 -0.09 14.40
CA GLY A 45 39.18 -0.35 15.79
C GLY A 45 39.33 0.88 16.71
N HIS A 46 39.05 2.09 16.24
CA HIS A 46 39.09 3.31 17.04
C HIS A 46 37.69 3.66 17.56
N ASP A 47 37.48 3.53 18.88
CA ASP A 47 36.22 3.81 19.62
C ASP A 47 35.81 5.31 19.66
N GLU A 48 36.48 6.17 18.90
CA GLU A 48 36.08 7.58 18.79
C GLU A 48 34.84 7.71 17.90
N LYS A 49 33.92 8.63 18.27
CA LYS A 49 32.72 8.92 17.48
C LYS A 49 33.11 9.43 16.08
N GLN A 50 33.14 8.52 15.11
CA GLN A 50 33.42 8.83 13.71
C GLN A 50 32.31 9.73 13.17
N THR A 51 32.67 10.76 12.40
CA THR A 51 31.65 11.57 11.73
C THR A 51 31.01 10.78 10.59
N ALA A 52 29.80 11.11 10.17
CA ALA A 52 29.13 10.42 9.06
C ALA A 52 29.95 10.41 7.76
N ASN A 53 30.83 11.40 7.58
CA ASN A 53 31.74 11.50 6.45
C ASN A 53 32.98 10.60 6.59
N ASP A 54 33.43 10.34 7.82
CA ASP A 54 34.55 9.42 8.08
C ASP A 54 34.08 7.97 7.89
N GLU A 55 32.87 7.65 8.34
CA GLU A 55 32.22 6.37 8.11
C GLU A 55 32.08 6.02 6.62
N LEU A 56 31.68 7.00 5.78
CA LEU A 56 31.56 6.80 4.33
C LEU A 56 32.94 6.54 3.70
N GLN A 57 33.98 7.26 4.15
CA GLN A 57 35.35 7.03 3.68
C GLN A 57 35.85 5.63 4.06
N ASN A 58 35.59 5.21 5.30
CA ASN A 58 35.98 3.91 5.80
C ASN A 58 35.29 2.77 5.04
N ILE A 59 33.97 2.86 4.82
CA ILE A 59 33.24 1.89 3.98
C ILE A 59 33.81 1.85 2.56
N PHE A 60 34.12 3.01 1.98
CA PHE A 60 34.63 3.07 0.62
C PHE A 60 35.99 2.40 0.45
N ILE A 61 36.90 2.60 1.43
CA ILE A 61 38.19 1.91 1.46
C ILE A 61 37.98 0.41 1.65
N ILE A 62 37.12 -0.01 2.59
CA ILE A 62 36.80 -1.41 2.82
C ILE A 62 36.25 -2.07 1.55
N HIS A 63 35.29 -1.44 0.87
CA HIS A 63 34.73 -1.94 -0.39
C HIS A 63 35.82 -2.13 -1.45
N SER A 64 36.66 -1.12 -1.65
CA SER A 64 37.74 -1.16 -2.64
C SER A 64 38.76 -2.26 -2.33
N CYS A 65 39.09 -2.46 -1.05
CA CYS A 65 39.95 -3.55 -0.61
C CYS A 65 39.31 -4.93 -0.85
N LEU A 66 38.05 -5.13 -0.47
CA LEU A 66 37.39 -6.44 -0.60
C LEU A 66 37.21 -6.88 -2.06
N ARG A 67 37.10 -5.92 -2.99
CA ARG A 67 37.01 -6.20 -4.42
C ARG A 67 38.34 -6.64 -5.02
N GLU A 68 39.46 -6.06 -4.58
CA GLU A 68 40.82 -6.44 -4.97
C GLU A 68 41.29 -7.71 -4.25
N SER A 69 40.58 -8.82 -4.49
CA SER A 69 40.86 -10.15 -3.95
C SER A 69 42.32 -10.63 -4.08
N PRO A 70 43.11 -10.33 -5.15
CA PRO A 70 44.49 -10.82 -5.25
C PRO A 70 45.46 -10.17 -4.23
N ARG A 71 45.11 -9.04 -3.61
CA ARG A 71 45.97 -8.35 -2.63
C ARG A 71 45.63 -8.70 -1.17
N LEU A 72 44.51 -9.38 -0.96
CA LEU A 72 44.02 -9.77 0.36
C LEU A 72 44.74 -11.05 0.82
N GLN A 73 45.58 -10.93 1.85
CA GLN A 73 46.26 -12.08 2.45
C GLN A 73 45.37 -12.74 3.50
N ARG A 74 44.90 -13.97 3.20
CA ARG A 74 44.08 -14.76 4.13
C ARG A 74 44.96 -15.43 5.19
N LYS A 75 44.62 -15.25 6.46
CA LYS A 75 45.32 -15.84 7.62
C LYS A 75 44.35 -16.71 8.44
N GLY A 76 44.89 -17.65 9.22
CA GLY A 76 44.07 -18.41 10.18
C GLY A 76 43.47 -17.47 11.24
N GLY A 77 42.15 -17.55 11.45
CA GLY A 77 41.41 -16.65 12.36
C GLY A 77 40.63 -15.52 11.67
N ASP A 78 40.66 -15.45 10.33
CA ASP A 78 39.96 -14.43 9.55
C ASP A 78 38.44 -14.40 9.75
N GLU A 79 37.80 -15.53 10.09
CA GLU A 79 36.34 -15.60 10.31
C GLU A 79 35.87 -14.67 11.44
N GLU A 80 36.68 -14.47 12.48
CA GLU A 80 36.36 -13.53 13.56
C GLU A 80 36.35 -12.08 13.04
N TYR A 81 37.30 -11.73 12.19
CA TYR A 81 37.38 -10.40 11.58
C TYR A 81 36.31 -10.19 10.51
N VAL A 82 35.93 -11.23 9.76
CA VAL A 82 34.76 -11.21 8.87
C VAL A 82 33.50 -10.89 9.66
N ALA A 83 33.28 -11.55 10.80
CA ALA A 83 32.12 -11.30 11.65
C ALA A 83 32.12 -9.87 12.23
N LYS A 84 33.27 -9.40 12.74
CA LYS A 84 33.42 -8.04 13.28
C LYS A 84 33.22 -6.95 12.22
N LEU A 85 33.84 -7.10 11.05
CA LEU A 85 33.67 -6.17 9.93
C LEU A 85 32.22 -6.17 9.44
N SER A 86 31.60 -7.34 9.29
CA SER A 86 30.20 -7.45 8.87
C SER A 86 29.26 -6.76 9.87
N LEU A 87 29.49 -6.92 11.17
CA LEU A 87 28.71 -6.26 12.21
C LEU A 87 28.90 -4.74 12.23
N TRP A 88 30.10 -4.24 11.96
CA TRP A 88 30.35 -2.80 11.86
C TRP A 88 29.69 -2.22 10.61
N ILE A 89 29.88 -2.83 9.44
CA ILE A 89 29.25 -2.40 8.19
C ILE A 89 27.73 -2.38 8.36
N SER A 90 27.14 -3.42 8.95
CA SER A 90 25.70 -3.49 9.15
C SER A 90 25.15 -2.36 10.02
N LYS A 91 25.93 -1.83 10.98
CA LYS A 91 25.53 -0.66 11.79
C LYS A 91 25.59 0.64 10.99
N VAL A 92 26.64 0.81 10.19
CA VAL A 92 26.92 2.08 9.50
C VAL A 92 26.04 2.29 8.26
N ILE A 93 25.61 1.22 7.59
CA ILE A 93 24.74 1.35 6.41
C ILE A 93 23.33 1.82 6.74
N LEU A 94 22.88 1.71 7.99
CA LEU A 94 21.49 1.97 8.36
C LEU A 94 21.13 3.45 8.18
N PRO A 95 19.96 3.74 7.58
CA PRO A 95 19.52 5.12 7.40
C PRO A 95 19.12 5.75 8.75
N THR A 96 19.43 7.03 8.90
CA THR A 96 19.22 7.83 10.13
C THR A 96 18.10 8.85 9.93
N ALA A 97 17.57 9.40 11.03
CA ALA A 97 16.58 10.48 11.10
C ALA A 97 16.79 11.65 10.11
N GLU A 98 18.04 12.01 9.83
CA GLU A 98 18.43 13.23 9.13
C GLU A 98 17.90 13.32 7.68
N ILE A 99 17.51 12.19 7.09
CA ILE A 99 16.99 12.11 5.72
C ILE A 99 15.47 12.24 5.61
N VAL A 100 14.73 12.12 6.73
CA VAL A 100 13.27 12.06 6.73
C VAL A 100 12.68 13.29 7.44
N ILE A 101 11.88 14.06 6.71
CA ILE A 101 11.09 15.18 7.26
C ILE A 101 9.61 14.82 7.12
N TYR A 102 8.91 14.82 8.24
CA TYR A 102 7.45 14.77 8.30
C TYR A 102 6.87 16.03 8.98
N ASP A 103 7.71 17.02 9.28
CA ASP A 103 7.38 18.31 9.91
C ASP A 103 7.30 19.44 8.87
N ASP A 104 6.35 20.38 9.03
CA ASP A 104 6.14 21.59 8.21
C ASP A 104 7.23 22.69 8.40
N ALA A 105 8.52 22.32 8.41
CA ALA A 105 9.61 23.27 8.61
C ALA A 105 9.94 24.07 7.31
N PRO A 106 10.29 25.38 7.40
CA PRO A 106 10.48 26.26 6.23
C PRO A 106 11.61 25.79 5.29
N GLU A 107 11.35 25.90 3.98
CA GLU A 107 11.86 24.98 2.95
C GLU A 107 13.27 25.28 2.35
N ASP A 108 13.88 26.45 2.56
CA ASP A 108 14.92 26.86 1.60
C ASP A 108 16.39 26.56 1.99
N SER A 109 16.75 26.45 3.27
CA SER A 109 18.15 26.18 3.69
C SER A 109 18.44 24.72 4.03
N THR A 110 17.40 23.92 4.28
CA THR A 110 17.43 22.52 4.70
C THR A 110 17.57 21.54 3.54
N ASN A 111 17.17 21.92 2.32
CA ASN A 111 17.10 21.01 1.17
C ASN A 111 18.46 20.53 0.62
N ALA A 112 19.45 21.42 0.50
CA ALA A 112 20.78 21.05 -0.01
C ALA A 112 21.54 20.12 0.97
N SER A 113 21.48 20.42 2.26
CA SER A 113 22.05 19.57 3.31
C SER A 113 21.36 18.21 3.38
N ARG A 114 20.03 18.16 3.20
CA ARG A 114 19.24 16.93 3.13
C ARG A 114 19.59 16.07 1.91
N GLN A 115 19.69 16.67 0.74
CA GLN A 115 20.12 15.96 -0.47
C GLN A 115 21.52 15.37 -0.26
N LYS A 116 22.45 16.15 0.31
CA LYS A 116 23.79 15.65 0.65
C LYS A 116 23.76 14.48 1.64
N ALA A 117 22.92 14.55 2.68
CA ALA A 117 22.74 13.45 3.63
C ALA A 117 22.15 12.21 2.96
N LEU A 118 21.14 12.39 2.08
CA LEU A 118 20.51 11.31 1.32
C LEU A 118 21.52 10.63 0.38
N HIS A 119 22.29 11.40 -0.38
CA HIS A 119 23.37 10.90 -1.22
C HIS A 119 24.40 10.09 -0.41
N ALA A 120 24.79 10.59 0.76
CA ALA A 120 25.73 9.88 1.63
C ALA A 120 25.15 8.54 2.13
N VAL A 121 23.88 8.51 2.55
CA VAL A 121 23.20 7.28 3.00
C VAL A 121 23.07 6.27 1.86
N ARG A 122 22.63 6.69 0.66
CA ARG A 122 22.53 5.82 -0.52
C ARG A 122 23.88 5.18 -0.86
N ARG A 123 24.96 5.98 -0.87
CA ARG A 123 26.33 5.49 -1.11
C ARG A 123 26.81 4.53 -0.03
N LYS A 124 26.58 4.83 1.25
CA LYS A 124 26.87 3.90 2.36
C LYS A 124 26.14 2.58 2.16
N GLY A 125 24.84 2.63 1.84
CA GLY A 125 24.01 1.47 1.57
C GLY A 125 24.58 0.57 0.46
N VAL A 126 24.85 1.14 -0.72
CA VAL A 126 25.38 0.38 -1.87
C VAL A 126 26.74 -0.24 -1.56
N LEU A 127 27.71 0.57 -1.14
CA LEU A 127 29.08 0.11 -0.88
C LEU A 127 29.12 -0.90 0.26
N GLY A 128 28.34 -0.67 1.32
CA GLY A 128 28.29 -1.55 2.47
C GLY A 128 27.59 -2.88 2.18
N LEU A 129 26.47 -2.90 1.45
CA LEU A 129 25.81 -4.14 1.04
C LEU A 129 26.70 -4.98 0.12
N GLN A 130 27.40 -4.36 -0.84
CA GLN A 130 28.34 -5.07 -1.71
C GLN A 130 29.54 -5.62 -0.91
N SER A 131 30.02 -4.86 0.07
CA SER A 131 31.08 -5.31 0.98
C SER A 131 30.61 -6.50 1.84
N LEU A 132 29.38 -6.45 2.36
CA LEU A 132 28.77 -7.57 3.09
C LEU A 132 28.64 -8.82 2.20
N LEU A 133 28.18 -8.67 0.97
CA LEU A 133 28.06 -9.78 0.03
C LEU A 133 29.42 -10.44 -0.21
N LYS A 134 30.47 -9.64 -0.40
CA LYS A 134 31.81 -10.17 -0.57
C LYS A 134 32.35 -10.84 0.70
N LEU A 135 32.16 -10.24 1.87
CA LEU A 135 32.60 -10.84 3.15
C LEU A 135 31.90 -12.17 3.43
N LEU A 136 30.60 -12.25 3.21
CA LEU A 136 29.80 -13.46 3.49
C LEU A 136 30.03 -14.57 2.46
N THR A 137 30.43 -14.24 1.23
CA THR A 137 30.86 -15.24 0.23
C THR A 137 32.30 -15.70 0.43
N LEU A 138 33.12 -14.95 1.16
CA LEU A 138 34.49 -15.33 1.53
C LEU A 138 34.56 -16.28 2.72
N SER A 139 33.52 -16.37 3.57
CA SER A 139 33.50 -17.31 4.69
C SER A 139 33.51 -18.76 4.19
N ASP A 140 34.49 -19.54 4.64
CA ASP A 140 34.73 -20.89 4.14
C ASP A 140 33.66 -21.85 4.70
N HIS A 141 32.93 -22.55 3.82
CA HIS A 141 31.78 -23.40 4.18
C HIS A 141 32.13 -24.67 4.96
N SER A 142 33.39 -24.82 5.35
CA SER A 142 33.97 -26.00 5.98
C SER A 142 33.74 -26.09 7.50
N GLN A 143 33.33 -24.99 8.18
CA GLN A 143 32.94 -25.01 9.59
C GLN A 143 31.48 -24.54 9.83
N PRO A 144 30.61 -25.39 10.40
CA PRO A 144 29.17 -25.12 10.51
C PRO A 144 28.78 -24.35 11.79
N SER A 145 29.41 -23.22 12.16
CA SER A 145 29.19 -22.71 13.54
C SER A 145 29.15 -21.20 13.84
N THR A 146 29.27 -20.28 12.89
CA THR A 146 28.95 -18.86 13.21
C THR A 146 27.60 -18.48 12.63
N ALA A 147 26.56 -18.59 13.47
CA ALA A 147 25.26 -18.02 13.19
C ALA A 147 25.41 -16.54 12.84
N ILE A 148 24.86 -16.11 11.71
CA ILE A 148 24.91 -14.70 11.30
C ILE A 148 24.15 -13.89 12.35
N SER A 149 24.74 -12.79 12.80
CA SER A 149 24.08 -11.93 13.79
C SER A 149 22.77 -11.39 13.24
N ASN A 150 21.71 -11.45 14.05
CA ASN A 150 20.39 -10.89 13.72
C ASN A 150 20.46 -9.40 13.37
N GLN A 151 21.44 -8.68 13.92
CA GLN A 151 21.67 -7.28 13.56
C GLN A 151 22.08 -7.10 12.09
N ILE A 152 22.87 -8.02 11.54
CA ILE A 152 23.27 -7.98 10.13
C ILE A 152 22.04 -8.20 9.25
N LEU A 153 21.19 -9.17 9.61
CA LEU A 153 19.95 -9.46 8.90
C LEU A 153 19.00 -8.27 8.91
N ILE A 154 18.76 -7.66 10.06
CA ILE A 154 17.93 -6.44 10.20
C ILE A 154 18.44 -5.32 9.28
N SER A 155 19.75 -5.11 9.20
CA SER A 155 20.32 -4.08 8.33
C SER A 155 20.19 -4.39 6.85
N ILE A 156 20.28 -5.66 6.44
CA ILE A 156 20.01 -6.08 5.05
C ILE A 156 18.52 -5.85 4.72
N LEU A 157 17.62 -6.22 5.63
CA LEU A 157 16.18 -6.07 5.47
C LEU A 157 15.75 -4.61 5.32
N ALA A 158 16.48 -3.66 5.89
CA ALA A 158 16.25 -2.22 5.74
C ALA A 158 16.34 -1.70 4.29
N PHE A 159 16.90 -2.50 3.37
CA PHE A 159 17.07 -2.15 1.95
C PHE A 159 16.25 -3.05 1.01
N THR A 160 15.12 -3.61 1.49
CA THR A 160 14.27 -4.51 0.70
C THR A 160 13.15 -3.80 -0.07
N SER A 161 12.77 -2.58 0.33
CA SER A 161 11.65 -1.88 -0.29
C SER A 161 12.11 -0.82 -1.30
N PRO A 162 11.54 -0.80 -2.52
CA PRO A 162 11.78 0.26 -3.49
C PRO A 162 11.06 1.57 -3.14
N ARG A 163 10.13 1.56 -2.16
CA ARG A 163 9.41 2.76 -1.71
C ARG A 163 10.26 3.64 -0.79
N ASP A 164 11.38 3.13 -0.30
CA ASP A 164 12.24 3.85 0.62
C ASP A 164 13.17 4.82 -0.13
N ILE A 165 13.23 6.07 0.33
CA ILE A 165 14.04 7.12 -0.32
C ILE A 165 15.54 6.80 -0.36
N TRP A 166 16.03 5.96 0.55
CA TRP A 166 17.44 5.55 0.63
C TRP A 166 17.77 4.32 -0.20
N SER A 167 16.78 3.64 -0.77
CA SER A 167 17.00 2.48 -1.64
C SER A 167 17.31 2.94 -3.06
N THR A 168 18.33 2.32 -3.68
CA THR A 168 18.68 2.48 -5.10
C THR A 168 18.50 1.15 -5.84
N PRO A 169 18.39 1.14 -7.18
CA PRO A 169 18.29 -0.10 -7.95
C PRO A 169 19.44 -1.07 -7.65
N THR A 170 20.66 -0.53 -7.48
CA THR A 170 21.85 -1.32 -7.12
C THR A 170 21.77 -1.89 -5.70
N SER A 171 21.26 -1.12 -4.72
CA SER A 171 21.13 -1.63 -3.35
C SER A 171 20.08 -2.73 -3.29
N LEU A 172 18.97 -2.57 -4.00
CA LEU A 172 17.90 -3.57 -4.09
C LEU A 172 18.39 -4.88 -4.72
N SER A 173 19.12 -4.81 -5.85
CA SER A 173 19.71 -5.99 -6.48
C SER A 173 20.71 -6.70 -5.55
N THR A 174 21.60 -5.94 -4.91
CA THR A 174 22.59 -6.51 -3.99
C THR A 174 21.94 -7.12 -2.76
N THR A 175 20.89 -6.50 -2.23
CA THR A 175 20.07 -7.06 -1.14
C THR A 175 19.41 -8.37 -1.56
N ALA A 176 18.85 -8.45 -2.77
CA ALA A 176 18.26 -9.69 -3.28
C ALA A 176 19.30 -10.83 -3.40
N GLU A 177 20.51 -10.51 -3.88
CA GLU A 177 21.63 -11.45 -3.92
C GLU A 177 22.05 -11.91 -2.51
N LEU A 178 22.14 -10.99 -1.56
CA LEU A 178 22.43 -11.30 -0.15
C LEU A 178 21.38 -12.22 0.47
N LEU A 179 20.09 -11.95 0.24
CA LEU A 179 19.00 -12.78 0.75
C LEU A 179 18.98 -14.18 0.13
N ALA A 180 19.57 -14.35 -1.06
CA ALA A 180 19.75 -15.65 -1.72
C ALA A 180 20.97 -16.44 -1.21
N VAL A 181 21.85 -15.86 -0.39
CA VAL A 181 22.99 -16.58 0.18
C VAL A 181 22.50 -17.69 1.12
N PRO A 182 22.96 -18.95 0.97
CA PRO A 182 22.43 -20.09 1.74
C PRO A 182 22.54 -19.96 3.26
N SER A 183 23.59 -19.29 3.76
CA SER A 183 23.77 -19.05 5.18
C SER A 183 22.73 -18.07 5.73
N ILE A 184 22.43 -16.99 4.98
CA ILE A 184 21.37 -16.02 5.32
C ILE A 184 20.00 -16.69 5.24
N GLN A 185 19.73 -17.41 4.14
CA GLN A 185 18.44 -18.07 3.93
C GLN A 185 18.12 -19.06 5.06
N ARG A 186 19.11 -19.80 5.54
CA ARG A 186 18.95 -20.71 6.69
C ARG A 186 18.47 -19.97 7.94
N THR A 187 19.12 -18.86 8.29
CA THR A 187 18.75 -18.09 9.49
C THR A 187 17.39 -17.39 9.33
N LEU A 188 17.07 -16.90 8.13
CA LEU A 188 15.74 -16.30 7.86
C LEU A 188 14.59 -17.31 7.94
N GLN A 189 14.86 -18.60 7.68
CA GLN A 189 13.89 -19.68 7.79
C GLN A 189 13.75 -20.23 9.21
N GLU A 190 14.56 -19.77 10.17
CA GLU A 190 14.40 -20.17 11.56
C GLU A 190 13.04 -19.72 12.12
N PRO A 191 12.29 -20.62 12.78
CA PRO A 191 10.91 -20.34 13.18
C PRO A 191 10.79 -19.21 14.21
N GLU A 192 11.86 -18.94 14.96
CA GLU A 192 11.91 -17.89 15.98
C GLU A 192 12.37 -16.53 15.45
N PHE A 193 13.00 -16.46 14.28
CA PHE A 193 13.59 -15.23 13.77
C PHE A 193 12.53 -14.11 13.62
N ILE A 194 11.41 -14.39 12.95
CA ILE A 194 10.34 -13.40 12.78
C ILE A 194 9.67 -13.07 14.14
N PRO A 195 9.15 -14.03 14.93
CA PRO A 195 8.44 -13.71 16.16
C PRO A 195 9.34 -13.09 17.24
N ALA A 196 10.51 -13.67 17.50
CA ALA A 196 11.36 -13.30 18.63
C ALA A 196 12.30 -12.14 18.28
N ASP A 197 13.04 -12.23 17.17
CA ASP A 197 14.07 -11.25 16.83
C ASP A 197 13.52 -10.02 16.13
N VAL A 198 12.66 -10.21 15.13
CA VAL A 198 12.08 -9.09 14.39
C VAL A 198 10.94 -8.45 15.17
N LEU A 199 9.87 -9.19 15.48
CA LEU A 199 8.67 -8.58 16.05
C LEU A 199 8.82 -8.22 17.53
N GLN A 200 9.31 -9.15 18.35
CA GLN A 200 9.39 -8.94 19.80
C GLN A 200 10.61 -8.11 20.24
N ARG A 201 11.81 -8.36 19.70
CA ARG A 201 13.05 -7.65 20.08
C ARG A 201 13.27 -6.35 19.33
N PHE A 202 12.87 -6.24 18.06
CA PHE A 202 13.11 -5.05 17.25
C PHE A 202 11.88 -4.14 17.10
N ILE A 203 10.76 -4.64 16.55
CA ILE A 203 9.58 -3.82 16.24
C ILE A 203 8.85 -3.35 17.50
N ARG A 204 8.49 -4.26 18.41
CA ARG A 204 7.65 -3.94 19.58
C ARG A 204 8.21 -2.77 20.42
N PRO A 205 9.51 -2.70 20.77
CA PRO A 205 10.05 -1.57 21.53
C PRO A 205 9.86 -0.22 20.82
N LEU A 206 10.01 -0.17 19.50
CA LEU A 206 9.91 1.06 18.72
C LEU A 206 8.49 1.63 18.70
N PHE A 207 7.47 0.77 18.65
CA PHE A 207 6.07 1.20 18.64
C PHE A 207 5.45 1.33 20.04
N SER A 208 6.05 0.70 21.06
CA SER A 208 5.55 0.78 22.44
C SER A 208 5.67 2.17 23.06
N ALA A 209 6.57 3.02 22.54
CA ALA A 209 6.75 4.41 22.96
C ALA A 209 5.65 5.34 22.42
N SER A 210 5.04 5.00 21.29
CA SER A 210 4.12 5.88 20.54
C SER A 210 2.68 5.86 21.05
N LYS A 211 2.49 5.63 22.35
CA LYS A 211 1.15 5.55 22.95
C LYS A 211 0.46 6.91 22.88
N PRO A 212 -0.73 7.01 22.25
CA PRO A 212 -1.53 8.22 22.36
C PRO A 212 -1.91 8.43 23.83
N SER A 213 -1.85 9.68 24.30
CA SER A 213 -2.18 10.07 25.68
C SER A 213 -3.63 9.73 26.08
N THR A 214 -4.46 9.38 25.10
CA THR A 214 -5.86 8.96 25.23
C THR A 214 -6.04 7.48 25.56
N VAL A 215 -4.96 6.68 25.67
CA VAL A 215 -5.03 5.24 25.96
C VAL A 215 -4.10 4.87 27.13
N THR A 216 -4.65 4.18 28.13
CA THR A 216 -3.91 3.68 29.30
C THR A 216 -2.93 2.56 28.93
N SER A 217 -1.95 2.29 29.79
CA SER A 217 -0.99 1.18 29.61
C SER A 217 -1.63 -0.19 29.45
N ALA A 218 -2.89 -0.36 29.88
CA ALA A 218 -3.70 -1.56 29.72
C ALA A 218 -4.59 -1.56 28.46
N GLY A 219 -4.42 -0.61 27.53
CA GLY A 219 -5.19 -0.52 26.28
C GLY A 219 -6.61 0.01 26.44
N ARG A 220 -7.00 0.49 27.64
CA ARG A 220 -8.32 1.10 27.89
C ARG A 220 -8.28 2.60 27.58
N LYS A 221 -9.40 3.16 27.09
CA LYS A 221 -9.58 4.61 26.92
C LYS A 221 -9.24 5.34 28.23
N ALA A 222 -8.30 6.28 28.16
CA ALA A 222 -7.92 7.11 29.29
C ALA A 222 -9.10 8.02 29.70
N MET A 223 -9.27 8.23 31.00
CA MET A 223 -10.25 9.18 31.53
C MET A 223 -9.99 10.57 30.92
N PRO A 224 -11.03 11.30 30.48
CA PRO A 224 -10.86 12.67 30.00
C PRO A 224 -10.19 13.50 31.09
N THR A 225 -9.00 14.03 30.82
CA THR A 225 -8.32 14.91 31.75
C THR A 225 -8.96 16.29 31.71
N SER A 226 -9.26 16.88 32.87
CA SER A 226 -9.68 18.28 33.01
C SER A 226 -8.47 19.24 32.99
N ALA A 227 -7.25 18.72 32.83
CA ALA A 227 -6.04 19.52 32.72
C ALA A 227 -6.02 20.30 31.38
N PRO A 228 -5.48 21.54 31.37
CA PRO A 228 -5.32 22.29 30.13
C PRO A 228 -4.48 21.51 29.11
N LEU A 229 -4.80 21.70 27.82
CA LEU A 229 -4.06 21.10 26.70
C LEU A 229 -2.56 21.38 26.90
N LYS A 230 -1.77 20.30 27.05
CA LYS A 230 -0.31 20.39 27.14
C LYS A 230 0.19 21.08 25.86
N ARG A 231 1.10 22.05 25.97
CA ARG A 231 1.72 22.68 24.80
C ARG A 231 2.33 21.60 23.92
N TYR A 232 2.10 21.69 22.61
CA TYR A 232 2.68 20.78 21.63
C TYR A 232 4.20 20.94 21.62
N ASP A 233 4.94 19.86 21.88
CA ASP A 233 6.40 19.84 21.90
C ASP A 233 6.90 18.83 20.85
N PHE A 234 7.49 19.36 19.78
CA PHE A 234 8.05 18.59 18.68
C PHE A 234 9.17 17.63 19.13
N ASN A 235 9.94 18.00 20.15
CA ASN A 235 11.01 17.14 20.65
C ASN A 235 10.45 15.96 21.46
N GLU A 236 9.41 16.21 22.28
CA GLU A 236 8.70 15.13 22.98
C GLU A 236 8.02 14.19 21.98
N GLU A 237 7.41 14.71 20.91
CA GLU A 237 6.81 13.88 19.86
C GLU A 237 7.85 13.00 19.16
N ARG A 238 8.99 13.59 18.78
CA ARG A 238 10.08 12.87 18.12
C ARG A 238 10.61 11.73 19.00
N ALA A 239 10.80 11.99 20.28
CA ALA A 239 11.23 10.99 21.26
C ALA A 239 10.18 9.87 21.45
N ASN A 240 8.89 10.19 21.32
CA ASN A 240 7.81 9.21 21.46
C ASN A 240 7.57 8.37 20.19
N LYS A 241 8.17 8.72 19.05
CA LYS A 241 8.03 8.01 17.76
C LYS A 241 9.39 7.54 17.21
N PRO A 242 10.13 6.68 17.93
CA PRO A 242 11.45 6.22 17.48
C PRO A 242 11.38 5.37 16.19
N TRP A 243 10.26 4.69 15.92
CA TRP A 243 10.03 4.01 14.63
C TRP A 243 9.99 4.98 13.43
N MET A 244 9.59 6.23 13.66
CA MET A 244 9.41 7.25 12.62
C MET A 244 10.65 8.12 12.46
N TYR A 245 11.33 8.42 13.57
CA TYR A 245 12.41 9.41 13.60
C TYR A 245 13.78 8.86 13.98
N GLU A 246 13.91 7.65 14.53
CA GLU A 246 15.23 7.06 14.85
C GLU A 246 15.55 5.88 13.94
N LYS A 247 14.60 4.96 13.80
CA LYS A 247 14.69 3.73 13.02
C LYS A 247 13.72 3.81 11.85
N VAL A 248 13.96 4.74 10.93
CA VAL A 248 13.08 5.05 9.77
C VAL A 248 12.75 3.84 8.89
N TYR A 249 13.60 2.82 8.93
CA TYR A 249 13.47 1.55 8.22
C TYR A 249 12.60 0.50 8.96
N ALA A 250 12.01 0.84 10.11
CA ALA A 250 11.18 -0.08 10.89
C ALA A 250 9.94 -0.56 10.13
N ILE A 251 9.31 0.33 9.33
CA ILE A 251 8.15 -0.03 8.51
C ILE A 251 8.54 -1.05 7.43
N THR A 252 9.70 -0.86 6.78
CA THR A 252 10.24 -1.79 5.77
C THR A 252 10.45 -3.19 6.34
N ILE A 253 11.01 -3.26 7.55
CA ILE A 253 11.21 -4.53 8.23
C ILE A 253 9.87 -5.18 8.61
N LEU A 254 8.90 -4.39 9.09
CA LEU A 254 7.57 -4.90 9.41
C LEU A 254 6.84 -5.43 8.18
N GLU A 255 6.89 -4.72 7.05
CA GLU A 255 6.32 -5.15 5.78
C GLU A 255 6.95 -6.47 5.32
N TRP A 256 8.28 -6.56 5.34
CA TRP A 256 8.98 -7.80 5.02
C TRP A 256 8.55 -8.95 5.94
N ALA A 257 8.47 -8.71 7.25
CA ALA A 257 8.08 -9.73 8.22
C ALA A 257 6.66 -10.24 7.99
N VAL A 258 5.70 -9.34 7.70
CA VAL A 258 4.32 -9.74 7.36
C VAL A 258 4.26 -10.44 6.01
N GLY A 259 5.10 -10.07 5.05
CA GLY A 259 5.25 -10.76 3.77
C GLY A 259 5.76 -12.19 3.93
N ALA A 260 6.76 -12.40 4.80
CA ALA A 260 7.45 -13.67 5.00
C ALA A 260 6.79 -14.61 6.02
N ILE A 261 6.02 -14.09 6.98
CA ILE A 261 5.43 -14.91 8.05
C ILE A 261 4.44 -15.93 7.49
N SER A 262 4.53 -17.16 7.99
CA SER A 262 3.61 -18.25 7.67
C SER A 262 2.26 -18.06 8.40
N THR A 263 1.19 -18.62 7.85
CA THR A 263 -0.14 -18.56 8.48
C THR A 263 -0.18 -19.30 9.82
N THR A 264 0.63 -20.34 10.01
CA THR A 264 0.71 -21.11 11.26
C THR A 264 1.37 -20.30 12.36
N THR A 265 2.54 -19.70 12.10
CA THR A 265 3.23 -18.82 13.06
C THR A 265 2.41 -17.58 13.37
N LEU A 266 1.69 -17.04 12.40
CA LEU A 266 0.86 -15.86 12.59
C LEU A 266 -0.27 -16.08 13.61
N GLN A 267 -0.78 -17.32 13.79
CA GLN A 267 -1.84 -17.63 14.76
C GLN A 267 -1.49 -17.21 16.19
N THR A 268 -0.21 -17.32 16.57
CA THR A 268 0.28 -16.96 17.91
C THR A 268 0.88 -15.55 17.96
N THR A 269 1.37 -15.04 16.83
CA THR A 269 2.25 -13.87 16.79
C THR A 269 1.53 -12.58 16.33
N TRP A 270 0.34 -12.68 15.75
CA TRP A 270 -0.43 -11.51 15.29
C TRP A 270 -0.62 -10.39 16.34
N PRO A 271 -0.70 -10.64 17.68
CA PRO A 271 -0.83 -9.55 18.66
C PRO A 271 0.37 -8.61 18.71
N LEU A 272 1.54 -9.02 18.20
CA LEU A 272 2.73 -8.17 18.09
C LEU A 272 2.72 -7.26 16.85
N ILE A 273 1.94 -7.62 15.82
CA ILE A 273 1.83 -6.88 14.55
C ILE A 273 0.74 -5.82 14.64
N LEU A 274 -0.34 -6.11 15.38
CA LEU A 274 -1.51 -5.25 15.43
C LEU A 274 -1.21 -3.83 15.98
N PRO A 275 -0.56 -3.63 17.15
CA PRO A 275 -0.31 -2.29 17.65
C PRO A 275 0.57 -1.43 16.73
N PRO A 276 1.68 -1.94 16.15
CA PRO A 276 2.43 -1.22 15.12
C PRO A 276 1.57 -0.82 13.92
N LEU A 277 0.76 -1.74 13.39
CA LEU A 277 -0.07 -1.47 12.22
C LEU A 277 -1.11 -0.38 12.49
N LEU A 278 -1.80 -0.42 13.65
CA LEU A 278 -2.76 0.62 14.02
C LEU A 278 -2.07 1.98 14.20
N THR A 279 -0.88 2.01 14.80
CA THR A 279 -0.09 3.24 14.95
C THR A 279 0.30 3.84 13.60
N ILE A 280 0.62 3.00 12.60
CA ILE A 280 0.90 3.43 11.23
C ILE A 280 -0.37 3.98 10.56
N LEU A 281 -1.52 3.34 10.73
CA LEU A 281 -2.80 3.81 10.17
C LEU A 281 -3.30 5.11 10.81
N ASP A 282 -2.92 5.40 12.05
CA ASP A 282 -3.25 6.65 12.75
C ASP A 282 -2.34 7.83 12.35
N THR A 283 -1.38 7.63 11.45
CA THR A 283 -0.41 8.65 11.05
C THR A 283 -0.96 9.56 9.94
N PRO A 284 -0.80 10.89 10.01
CA PRO A 284 -1.25 11.81 8.96
C PRO A 284 -0.34 11.86 7.73
N ALA A 285 0.88 11.33 7.83
CA ALA A 285 1.86 11.36 6.73
C ALA A 285 1.53 10.33 5.64
N THR A 286 1.19 10.82 4.44
CA THR A 286 0.81 10.02 3.27
C THR A 286 1.79 8.89 2.92
N PRO A 287 3.13 9.10 2.88
CA PRO A 287 4.07 8.02 2.54
C PRO A 287 4.08 6.86 3.56
N ILE A 288 3.72 7.13 4.80
CA ILE A 288 3.58 6.11 5.86
C ILE A 288 2.21 5.46 5.79
N LEU A 289 1.16 6.25 5.61
CA LEU A 289 -0.22 5.78 5.60
C LEU A 289 -0.49 4.79 4.46
N THR A 290 -0.01 5.08 3.25
CA THR A 290 -0.13 4.19 2.08
C THR A 290 0.55 2.83 2.30
N ARG A 291 1.67 2.81 3.04
CA ARG A 291 2.35 1.59 3.49
C ARG A 291 1.52 0.81 4.51
N GLY A 292 0.93 1.49 5.50
CA GLY A 292 -0.01 0.88 6.45
C GLY A 292 -1.22 0.22 5.78
N LEU A 293 -1.81 0.88 4.79
CA LEU A 293 -2.93 0.34 4.02
C LEU A 293 -2.53 -0.88 3.18
N SER A 294 -1.38 -0.81 2.48
CA SER A 294 -0.81 -1.94 1.73
C SER A 294 -0.45 -3.13 2.65
N LEU A 295 0.06 -2.84 3.84
CA LEU A 295 0.38 -3.85 4.84
C LEU A 295 -0.89 -4.53 5.36
N THR A 296 -1.97 -3.77 5.50
CA THR A 296 -3.28 -4.28 5.92
C THR A 296 -3.87 -5.24 4.89
N THR A 297 -3.84 -4.90 3.59
CA THR A 297 -4.30 -5.80 2.51
C THR A 297 -3.48 -7.09 2.47
N THR A 298 -2.19 -7.02 2.78
CA THR A 298 -1.31 -8.20 2.84
C THR A 298 -1.54 -9.07 4.09
N LEU A 299 -1.81 -8.45 5.23
CA LEU A 299 -1.97 -9.13 6.52
C LEU A 299 -3.32 -9.85 6.63
N LEU A 300 -4.41 -9.18 6.24
CA LEU A 300 -5.78 -9.64 6.48
C LEU A 300 -6.04 -11.07 5.97
N PRO A 301 -5.65 -11.46 4.74
CA PRO A 301 -5.88 -12.82 4.24
C PRO A 301 -5.11 -13.91 4.99
N LYS A 302 -4.02 -13.53 5.70
CA LYS A 302 -3.20 -14.47 6.46
C LYS A 302 -3.73 -14.69 7.89
N LEU A 303 -4.55 -13.77 8.41
CA LEU A 303 -5.06 -13.86 9.78
C LEU A 303 -6.00 -15.06 9.94
N PRO A 304 -5.99 -15.72 11.12
CA PRO A 304 -6.93 -16.80 11.38
C PRO A 304 -8.37 -16.25 11.41
N LEU A 305 -9.30 -16.90 10.72
CA LEU A 305 -10.74 -16.55 10.65
C LEU A 305 -11.38 -16.36 12.05
N ASN A 306 -10.94 -17.16 13.02
CA ASN A 306 -11.41 -17.07 14.41
C ASN A 306 -10.96 -15.76 15.08
N ALA A 307 -9.78 -15.20 14.73
CA ALA A 307 -9.36 -13.92 15.28
C ALA A 307 -10.31 -12.80 14.81
N LEU A 308 -10.59 -12.70 13.52
CA LEU A 308 -11.43 -11.62 12.99
C LEU A 308 -12.88 -11.67 13.54
N SER A 309 -13.46 -12.87 13.61
CA SER A 309 -14.86 -13.06 14.01
C SER A 309 -15.10 -13.09 15.52
N GLN A 310 -14.15 -13.62 16.32
CA GLN A 310 -14.35 -13.81 17.77
C GLN A 310 -13.69 -12.73 18.62
N THR A 311 -12.63 -12.06 18.14
CA THR A 311 -11.88 -11.09 18.96
C THR A 311 -12.28 -9.63 18.71
N GLY A 312 -13.28 -9.36 17.87
CA GLY A 312 -13.67 -8.00 17.49
C GLY A 312 -12.62 -7.27 16.63
N LEU A 313 -11.62 -7.99 16.13
CA LEU A 313 -10.52 -7.40 15.36
C LEU A 313 -11.02 -6.81 14.03
N ALA A 314 -12.05 -7.42 13.45
CA ALA A 314 -12.78 -6.91 12.29
C ALA A 314 -13.22 -5.45 12.44
N SER A 315 -13.85 -5.10 13.56
CA SER A 315 -14.30 -3.72 13.81
C SER A 315 -13.13 -2.78 14.09
N VAL A 316 -12.06 -3.27 14.73
CA VAL A 316 -10.86 -2.46 14.98
C VAL A 316 -10.20 -2.04 13.66
N PHE A 317 -10.05 -2.97 12.71
CA PHE A 317 -9.54 -2.62 11.38
C PHE A 317 -10.47 -1.68 10.63
N PHE A 318 -11.79 -1.95 10.66
CA PHE A 318 -12.76 -1.08 10.02
C PHE A 318 -12.69 0.36 10.57
N ASP A 319 -12.67 0.52 11.90
CA ASP A 319 -12.61 1.82 12.56
C ASP A 319 -11.27 2.52 12.37
N ALA A 320 -10.17 1.79 12.14
CA ALA A 320 -8.87 2.36 11.82
C ALA A 320 -8.74 2.80 10.34
N ILE A 321 -9.35 2.06 9.41
CA ILE A 321 -9.26 2.36 7.97
C ILE A 321 -10.27 3.45 7.56
N VAL A 322 -11.48 3.46 8.09
CA VAL A 322 -12.54 4.41 7.68
C VAL A 322 -12.09 5.88 7.71
N PRO A 323 -11.38 6.39 8.75
CA PRO A 323 -10.88 7.76 8.77
C PRO A 323 -9.96 8.10 7.59
N THR A 324 -9.23 7.11 7.05
CA THR A 324 -8.33 7.31 5.91
C THR A 324 -9.08 7.72 4.63
N THR A 325 -10.36 7.33 4.51
CA THR A 325 -11.24 7.70 3.38
C THR A 325 -11.66 9.18 3.36
N LEU A 326 -11.29 9.93 4.40
CA LEU A 326 -11.54 11.37 4.56
C LEU A 326 -10.29 12.24 4.37
N HIS A 327 -9.16 11.66 3.93
CA HIS A 327 -7.99 12.43 3.47
C HIS A 327 -8.29 13.05 2.11
N LEU A 328 -8.99 14.19 2.12
CA LEU A 328 -9.61 14.81 0.94
C LEU A 328 -9.00 16.18 0.61
N PRO A 329 -9.15 16.66 -0.64
CA PRO A 329 -8.61 17.93 -1.15
C PRO A 329 -8.84 19.18 -0.30
N SER A 330 -9.83 19.17 0.60
CA SER A 330 -10.09 20.26 1.54
C SER A 330 -8.97 20.45 2.57
N ILE A 331 -8.25 19.39 2.92
CA ILE A 331 -7.17 19.39 3.93
C ILE A 331 -5.91 18.62 3.51
N THR A 332 -6.00 17.77 2.49
CA THR A 332 -4.92 16.94 1.97
C THR A 332 -4.78 17.22 0.47
N PRO A 333 -3.58 17.45 -0.09
CA PRO A 333 -3.43 17.71 -1.52
C PRO A 333 -4.07 16.64 -2.41
N LEU A 334 -4.63 17.04 -3.55
CA LEU A 334 -5.35 16.12 -4.45
C LEU A 334 -4.52 14.90 -4.87
N SER A 335 -3.23 15.09 -5.14
CA SER A 335 -2.32 13.99 -5.48
C SER A 335 -2.24 12.95 -4.36
N GLU A 336 -2.11 13.42 -3.11
CA GLU A 336 -2.03 12.55 -1.94
C GLU A 336 -3.36 11.84 -1.67
N SER A 337 -4.50 12.53 -1.82
CA SER A 337 -5.83 11.91 -1.75
C SER A 337 -5.97 10.77 -2.76
N LEU A 338 -5.49 10.96 -3.99
CA LEU A 338 -5.55 9.94 -5.04
C LEU A 338 -4.59 8.75 -4.79
N GLU A 339 -3.56 8.92 -3.97
CA GLU A 339 -2.70 7.82 -3.52
C GLU A 339 -3.33 7.02 -2.37
N ILE A 340 -3.98 7.71 -1.41
CA ILE A 340 -4.54 7.10 -0.19
C ILE A 340 -5.86 6.38 -0.47
N LEU A 341 -6.80 7.04 -1.16
CA LEU A 341 -8.18 6.55 -1.29
C LEU A 341 -8.28 5.15 -1.93
N PRO A 342 -7.59 4.83 -3.04
CA PRO A 342 -7.67 3.49 -3.63
C PRO A 342 -7.23 2.40 -2.65
N LEU A 343 -6.12 2.62 -1.94
CA LEU A 343 -5.58 1.66 -0.96
C LEU A 343 -6.51 1.51 0.24
N ALA A 344 -7.19 2.58 0.66
CA ALA A 344 -8.16 2.54 1.74
C ALA A 344 -9.39 1.68 1.37
N TYR A 345 -9.93 1.88 0.17
CA TYR A 345 -11.05 1.07 -0.32
C TYR A 345 -10.64 -0.39 -0.55
N GLU A 346 -9.46 -0.64 -1.11
CA GLU A 346 -8.89 -1.98 -1.27
C GLU A 346 -8.77 -2.70 0.09
N ALA A 347 -8.25 -2.02 1.12
CA ALA A 347 -8.16 -2.58 2.46
C ALA A 347 -9.53 -2.92 3.06
N LEU A 348 -10.55 -2.08 2.86
CA LEU A 348 -11.92 -2.34 3.32
C LEU A 348 -12.58 -3.49 2.55
N PHE A 349 -12.37 -3.60 1.24
CA PHE A 349 -12.86 -4.73 0.44
C PHE A 349 -12.14 -6.02 0.79
N THR A 350 -10.83 -5.98 1.04
CA THR A 350 -10.07 -7.13 1.54
C THR A 350 -10.60 -7.59 2.89
N LEU A 351 -10.89 -6.64 3.80
CA LEU A 351 -11.49 -6.93 5.10
C LEU A 351 -12.87 -7.58 4.96
N TYR A 352 -13.68 -7.09 4.03
CA TYR A 352 -14.97 -7.69 3.68
C TYR A 352 -14.80 -9.13 3.16
N ASP A 353 -13.91 -9.32 2.19
CA ASP A 353 -13.71 -10.61 1.53
C ASP A 353 -13.19 -11.65 2.52
N VAL A 354 -12.29 -11.29 3.44
CA VAL A 354 -11.81 -12.23 4.47
C VAL A 354 -12.90 -12.58 5.49
N GLN A 355 -13.77 -11.63 5.87
CA GLN A 355 -14.84 -11.89 6.84
C GLN A 355 -16.01 -12.70 6.27
N PHE A 356 -16.36 -12.45 5.02
CA PHE A 356 -17.57 -12.97 4.39
C PHE A 356 -17.29 -13.85 3.18
N SER A 357 -16.03 -14.29 2.99
CA SER A 357 -15.66 -15.19 1.91
C SER A 357 -16.64 -16.37 1.90
N PRO A 358 -17.28 -16.67 0.76
CA PRO A 358 -18.06 -17.88 0.65
C PRO A 358 -17.08 -19.02 0.94
N LEU A 359 -17.39 -19.83 1.95
CA LEU A 359 -16.70 -21.10 2.16
C LEU A 359 -16.79 -21.86 0.84
N THR A 360 -15.74 -21.79 0.01
CA THR A 360 -15.61 -22.66 -1.15
C THR A 360 -15.62 -24.06 -0.58
N SER A 361 -16.76 -24.73 -0.76
CA SER A 361 -16.97 -26.16 -0.64
C SER A 361 -15.77 -26.92 -0.06
N SER A 362 -15.77 -27.14 1.26
CA SER A 362 -15.17 -28.37 1.76
C SER A 362 -15.81 -29.51 0.94
N PRO A 363 -15.03 -30.40 0.29
CA PRO A 363 -15.62 -31.51 -0.43
C PRO A 363 -16.44 -32.28 0.59
N ALA A 364 -17.76 -32.23 0.41
CA ALA A 364 -18.69 -33.04 1.17
C ALA A 364 -18.24 -34.49 0.99
N LEU A 365 -17.60 -35.04 2.03
CA LEU A 365 -17.59 -36.48 2.21
C LEU A 365 -19.06 -36.91 2.20
N PRO A 366 -19.47 -37.84 1.32
CA PRO A 366 -20.84 -38.31 1.29
C PRO A 366 -21.05 -39.28 2.46
N HIS A 367 -21.09 -38.75 3.68
CA HIS A 367 -21.52 -39.51 4.85
C HIS A 367 -23.01 -39.29 5.06
N LYS A 368 -23.74 -40.38 4.80
CA LYS A 368 -25.17 -40.59 4.90
C LYS A 368 -25.83 -39.81 6.04
N ALA A 369 -26.88 -39.07 5.65
CA ALA A 369 -27.74 -38.28 6.48
C ALA A 369 -28.41 -39.09 7.60
N GLN A 370 -28.16 -38.63 8.83
CA GLN A 370 -29.20 -38.46 9.84
C GLN A 370 -29.00 -37.05 10.45
N HIS A 371 -29.14 -36.01 9.64
CA HIS A 371 -29.27 -34.64 10.17
C HIS A 371 -30.69 -34.47 10.70
N SER A 372 -30.80 -34.32 12.02
CA SER A 372 -32.07 -34.01 12.69
C SER A 372 -32.61 -32.66 12.18
N GLN A 373 -33.94 -32.49 12.12
CA GLN A 373 -34.59 -31.22 11.69
C GLN A 373 -34.07 -29.98 12.45
N ILE A 374 -33.58 -30.18 13.67
CA ILE A 374 -32.97 -29.14 14.52
C ILE A 374 -31.66 -28.61 13.90
N GLN A 375 -30.82 -29.47 13.31
CA GLN A 375 -29.56 -29.05 12.68
C GLN A 375 -29.80 -28.23 11.41
N ILE A 376 -30.78 -28.60 10.58
CA ILE A 376 -31.15 -27.86 9.36
C ILE A 376 -31.69 -26.46 9.71
N GLN A 377 -32.52 -26.35 10.76
CA GLN A 377 -33.02 -25.05 11.22
C GLN A 377 -31.91 -24.16 11.81
N LEU A 378 -30.96 -24.75 12.56
CA LEU A 378 -29.81 -24.03 13.12
C LEU A 378 -28.84 -23.54 12.03
N GLU A 379 -28.62 -24.33 10.98
CA GLU A 379 -27.80 -23.92 9.83
C GLU A 379 -28.47 -22.82 9.00
N THR A 380 -29.79 -22.91 8.79
CA THR A 380 -30.57 -21.90 8.05
C THR A 380 -30.58 -20.56 8.79
N THR A 381 -30.77 -20.58 10.12
CA THR A 381 -30.77 -19.37 10.95
C THR A 381 -29.38 -18.75 11.05
N ARG A 382 -28.32 -19.56 11.14
CA ARG A 382 -26.92 -19.08 11.12
C ARG A 382 -26.54 -18.44 9.79
N SER A 383 -26.95 -19.04 8.66
CA SER A 383 -26.73 -18.48 7.33
C SER A 383 -27.45 -17.15 7.14
N ALA A 384 -28.71 -17.04 7.57
CA ALA A 384 -29.46 -15.79 7.53
C ALA A 384 -28.86 -14.68 8.42
N ALA A 385 -28.36 -15.04 9.61
CA ALA A 385 -27.69 -14.09 10.49
C ALA A 385 -26.36 -13.57 9.91
N GLN A 386 -25.56 -14.46 9.29
CA GLN A 386 -24.31 -14.10 8.62
C GLN A 386 -24.57 -13.19 7.42
N GLU A 387 -25.61 -13.49 6.62
CA GLU A 387 -26.03 -12.65 5.50
C GLU A 387 -26.49 -11.26 5.96
N LYS A 388 -27.25 -11.19 7.06
CA LYS A 388 -27.63 -9.92 7.68
C LYS A 388 -26.41 -9.11 8.14
N ALA A 389 -25.42 -9.76 8.75
CA ALA A 389 -24.18 -9.11 9.17
C ALA A 389 -23.37 -8.59 7.97
N ARG A 390 -23.26 -9.40 6.90
CA ARG A 390 -22.63 -9.03 5.62
C ARG A 390 -23.26 -7.78 5.02
N LEU A 391 -24.58 -7.75 4.94
CA LEU A 391 -25.33 -6.59 4.43
C LEU A 391 -25.19 -5.37 5.33
N ALA A 392 -25.17 -5.55 6.66
CA ALA A 392 -24.94 -4.45 7.60
C ALA A 392 -23.54 -3.85 7.47
N PHE A 393 -22.52 -4.69 7.26
CA PHE A 393 -21.15 -4.24 6.97
C PHE A 393 -21.11 -3.39 5.70
N LEU A 394 -21.62 -3.90 4.57
CA LEU A 394 -21.62 -3.18 3.29
C LEU A 394 -22.43 -1.87 3.36
N THR A 395 -23.54 -1.86 4.10
CA THR A 395 -24.33 -0.64 4.34
C THR A 395 -23.53 0.39 5.14
N THR A 396 -22.77 -0.06 6.14
CA THR A 396 -21.94 0.81 6.98
C THR A 396 -20.74 1.33 6.20
N PHE A 397 -20.08 0.47 5.42
CA PHE A 397 -19.05 0.84 4.46
C PHE A 397 -19.57 2.00 3.60
N LEU A 398 -20.65 1.77 2.85
CA LEU A 398 -21.21 2.75 1.92
C LEU A 398 -21.46 4.11 2.58
N ARG A 399 -22.13 4.09 3.74
CA ARG A 399 -22.59 5.30 4.42
C ARG A 399 -21.47 6.08 5.11
N LYS A 400 -20.47 5.40 5.65
CA LYS A 400 -19.37 6.03 6.42
C LYS A 400 -18.17 6.41 5.56
N THR A 401 -18.01 5.79 4.39
CA THR A 401 -16.87 6.04 3.49
C THR A 401 -17.35 6.72 2.22
N ILE A 402 -17.71 5.97 1.17
CA ILE A 402 -18.02 6.47 -0.17
C ILE A 402 -18.99 7.66 -0.16
N LEU A 403 -20.12 7.59 0.55
CA LEU A 403 -21.09 8.70 0.59
C LEU A 403 -20.56 9.92 1.36
N GLN A 404 -19.78 9.73 2.42
CA GLN A 404 -19.14 10.85 3.13
C GLN A 404 -18.06 11.49 2.25
N THR A 405 -17.23 10.65 1.62
CA THR A 405 -16.19 11.10 0.69
C THR A 405 -16.79 11.90 -0.46
N TYR A 406 -17.88 11.43 -1.06
CA TYR A 406 -18.60 12.17 -2.10
C TYR A 406 -19.15 13.51 -1.58
N LEU A 407 -19.78 13.53 -0.41
CA LEU A 407 -20.34 14.74 0.17
C LEU A 407 -19.27 15.84 0.37
N HIS A 408 -18.05 15.45 0.75
CA HIS A 408 -16.95 16.38 1.00
C HIS A 408 -16.06 16.68 -0.22
N ALA A 409 -16.06 15.82 -1.25
CA ALA A 409 -15.18 15.95 -2.41
C ALA A 409 -15.90 15.92 -3.77
N SER A 410 -17.21 16.15 -3.80
CA SER A 410 -18.02 16.20 -5.04
C SER A 410 -17.53 17.25 -6.04
N SER A 411 -16.81 18.28 -5.60
CA SER A 411 -16.17 19.31 -6.43
C SER A 411 -14.92 18.82 -7.18
N HIS A 412 -14.42 17.62 -6.90
CA HIS A 412 -13.18 17.09 -7.47
C HIS A 412 -13.47 15.90 -8.41
N PRO A 413 -13.54 16.12 -9.74
CA PRO A 413 -13.81 15.08 -10.73
C PRO A 413 -12.99 13.79 -10.58
N PRO A 414 -11.66 13.83 -10.33
CA PRO A 414 -10.86 12.61 -10.21
C PRO A 414 -11.29 11.73 -9.03
N ILE A 415 -11.75 12.34 -7.93
CA ILE A 415 -12.25 11.61 -6.77
C ILE A 415 -13.60 11.00 -7.09
N VAL A 416 -14.50 11.75 -7.74
CA VAL A 416 -15.81 11.22 -8.15
C VAL A 416 -15.65 10.00 -9.07
N SER A 417 -14.71 10.05 -10.01
CA SER A 417 -14.37 8.93 -10.90
C SER A 417 -13.95 7.69 -10.13
N LEU A 418 -13.04 7.84 -9.17
CA LEU A 418 -12.62 6.78 -8.26
C LEU A 418 -13.82 6.20 -7.51
N LEU A 419 -14.66 7.05 -6.91
CA LEU A 419 -15.84 6.59 -6.15
C LEU A 419 -16.82 5.80 -7.02
N ILE A 420 -17.03 6.19 -8.29
CA ILE A 420 -17.91 5.48 -9.23
C ILE A 420 -17.44 4.04 -9.49
N LEU A 421 -16.12 3.81 -9.56
CA LEU A 421 -15.55 2.48 -9.69
C LEU A 421 -15.81 1.64 -8.43
N GLU A 422 -15.59 2.21 -7.25
CA GLU A 422 -15.85 1.52 -5.97
C GLU A 422 -17.33 1.22 -5.75
N PHE A 423 -18.21 2.13 -6.19
CA PHE A 423 -19.66 1.89 -6.22
C PHE A 423 -20.02 0.66 -7.05
N SER A 424 -19.41 0.47 -8.21
CA SER A 424 -19.67 -0.69 -9.07
C SER A 424 -19.37 -2.01 -8.34
N THR A 425 -18.21 -2.07 -7.68
CA THR A 425 -17.79 -3.20 -6.85
C THR A 425 -18.76 -3.44 -5.70
N LEU A 426 -19.18 -2.38 -5.02
CA LEU A 426 -20.11 -2.45 -3.91
C LEU A 426 -21.51 -2.91 -4.33
N ILE A 427 -22.06 -2.39 -5.43
CA ILE A 427 -23.37 -2.79 -5.98
C ILE A 427 -23.34 -4.28 -6.31
N THR A 428 -22.26 -4.76 -6.94
CA THR A 428 -22.09 -6.18 -7.27
C THR A 428 -22.08 -7.05 -6.01
N LYS A 429 -21.41 -6.60 -4.93
CA LYS A 429 -21.37 -7.33 -3.64
C LYS A 429 -22.71 -7.26 -2.89
N MET A 430 -23.47 -6.17 -2.97
CA MET A 430 -24.78 -6.02 -2.29
C MET A 430 -25.94 -6.68 -3.05
N GLY A 431 -25.87 -6.73 -4.38
CA GLY A 431 -26.93 -7.22 -5.24
C GLY A 431 -28.24 -6.43 -5.07
N ILE A 432 -29.36 -7.16 -5.02
CA ILE A 432 -30.72 -6.61 -4.92
C ILE A 432 -30.91 -5.73 -3.66
N HIS A 433 -30.13 -5.98 -2.59
CA HIS A 433 -30.21 -5.20 -1.36
C HIS A 433 -29.68 -3.77 -1.51
N PHE A 434 -29.04 -3.43 -2.62
CA PHE A 434 -28.62 -2.08 -2.94
C PHE A 434 -29.81 -1.15 -3.28
N THR A 435 -31.00 -1.70 -3.60
CA THR A 435 -32.22 -0.92 -3.91
C THR A 435 -32.56 0.18 -2.90
N LYS A 436 -32.24 -0.02 -1.61
CA LYS A 436 -32.46 0.96 -0.54
C LYS A 436 -31.59 2.23 -0.65
N HIS A 437 -30.51 2.18 -1.43
CA HIS A 437 -29.54 3.26 -1.63
C HIS A 437 -29.65 3.91 -3.01
N LEU A 438 -30.65 3.53 -3.83
CA LEU A 438 -30.88 4.15 -5.15
C LEU A 438 -30.98 5.67 -5.08
N LYS A 439 -31.62 6.18 -4.03
CA LYS A 439 -31.79 7.61 -3.78
C LYS A 439 -30.47 8.37 -3.64
N ASP A 440 -29.43 7.68 -3.17
CA ASP A 440 -28.11 8.26 -2.92
C ASP A 440 -27.25 8.21 -4.19
N ILE A 441 -27.26 7.09 -4.93
CA ILE A 441 -26.41 6.90 -6.12
C ILE A 441 -26.95 7.56 -7.40
N MET A 442 -28.27 7.60 -7.59
CA MET A 442 -28.86 8.09 -8.84
C MET A 442 -28.49 9.56 -9.11
N PRO A 443 -28.55 10.48 -8.12
CA PRO A 443 -28.07 11.85 -8.31
C PRO A 443 -26.57 11.95 -8.63
N ILE A 444 -25.75 11.02 -8.12
CA ILE A 444 -24.30 10.98 -8.39
C ILE A 444 -24.04 10.56 -9.84
N LEU A 445 -24.73 9.52 -10.33
CA LEU A 445 -24.59 9.09 -11.72
C LEU A 445 -25.14 10.16 -12.66
N ALA A 446 -26.25 10.80 -12.29
CA ALA A 446 -26.85 11.90 -13.03
C ALA A 446 -25.89 13.08 -13.18
N SER A 447 -25.20 13.49 -12.10
CA SER A 447 -24.28 14.63 -12.14
C SER A 447 -23.10 14.42 -13.08
N VAL A 448 -22.69 13.16 -13.33
CA VAL A 448 -21.62 12.82 -14.27
C VAL A 448 -22.12 12.61 -15.69
N LEU A 449 -23.25 11.89 -15.87
CA LEU A 449 -23.78 11.55 -17.19
C LEU A 449 -24.50 12.72 -17.87
N THR A 450 -24.90 13.75 -17.11
CA THR A 450 -25.54 14.95 -17.68
C THR A 450 -24.69 16.21 -17.49
N ASP A 451 -23.37 16.05 -17.27
CA ASP A 451 -22.43 17.17 -17.21
C ASP A 451 -22.23 17.77 -18.62
N PRO A 452 -22.49 19.08 -18.83
CA PRO A 452 -22.23 19.73 -20.11
C PRO A 452 -20.77 19.63 -20.58
N PHE A 453 -19.82 19.41 -19.67
CA PHE A 453 -18.39 19.30 -19.98
C PHE A 453 -17.89 17.85 -20.06
N MET A 454 -18.78 16.87 -20.20
CA MET A 454 -18.43 15.45 -20.23
C MET A 454 -17.39 15.08 -21.31
N GLY A 455 -17.26 15.89 -22.38
CA GLY A 455 -16.28 15.66 -23.44
C GLY A 455 -14.82 15.74 -23.00
N ALA A 456 -14.52 16.43 -21.90
CA ALA A 456 -13.17 16.44 -21.31
C ALA A 456 -12.87 15.18 -20.47
N ARG A 457 -13.91 14.40 -20.10
CA ARG A 457 -13.84 13.33 -19.08
C ARG A 457 -14.54 12.06 -19.54
N LEU A 458 -14.31 11.66 -20.79
CA LEU A 458 -14.97 10.50 -21.39
C LEU A 458 -14.69 9.18 -20.65
N ASP A 459 -13.53 9.04 -20.01
CA ASP A 459 -13.22 7.87 -19.17
C ASP A 459 -14.12 7.79 -17.93
N ASP A 460 -14.42 8.94 -17.28
CA ASP A 460 -15.34 9.01 -16.14
C ASP A 460 -16.78 8.66 -16.56
N VAL A 461 -17.20 9.16 -17.73
CA VAL A 461 -18.50 8.84 -18.33
C VAL A 461 -18.62 7.34 -18.59
N LEU A 462 -17.59 6.74 -19.17
CA LEU A 462 -17.56 5.30 -19.43
C LEU A 462 -17.66 4.50 -18.13
N GLY A 463 -16.95 4.93 -17.07
CA GLY A 463 -17.07 4.37 -15.73
C GLY A 463 -18.50 4.50 -15.19
N ALA A 464 -19.10 5.68 -15.29
CA ALA A 464 -20.46 5.96 -14.82
C ALA A 464 -21.51 5.11 -15.56
N LEU A 465 -21.40 4.96 -16.89
CA LEU A 465 -22.28 4.11 -17.69
C LEU A 465 -22.19 2.64 -17.28
N ARG A 466 -20.97 2.13 -17.07
CA ARG A 466 -20.77 0.75 -16.60
C ARG A 466 -21.36 0.54 -15.22
N THR A 467 -21.15 1.48 -14.30
CA THR A 467 -21.75 1.44 -12.95
C THR A 467 -23.28 1.53 -13.03
N PHE A 468 -23.83 2.36 -13.93
CA PHE A 468 -25.27 2.44 -14.16
C PHE A 468 -25.83 1.13 -14.71
N LYS A 469 -25.16 0.49 -15.68
CA LYS A 469 -25.53 -0.83 -16.19
C LYS A 469 -25.57 -1.89 -15.07
N VAL A 470 -24.54 -1.92 -14.22
CA VAL A 470 -24.50 -2.83 -13.05
C VAL A 470 -25.64 -2.52 -12.08
N LEU A 471 -25.96 -1.25 -11.87
CA LEU A 471 -27.08 -0.82 -11.04
C LEU A 471 -28.42 -1.32 -11.61
N VAL A 472 -28.64 -1.19 -12.92
CA VAL A 472 -29.83 -1.69 -13.62
C VAL A 472 -29.97 -3.20 -13.44
N LEU A 473 -28.90 -3.96 -13.68
CA LEU A 473 -28.94 -5.42 -13.57
C LEU A 473 -29.30 -5.92 -12.16
N ASN A 474 -28.89 -5.19 -11.11
CA ASN A 474 -29.13 -5.60 -9.72
C ASN A 474 -30.43 -5.02 -9.13
N CYS A 475 -30.86 -3.83 -9.56
CA CYS A 475 -31.94 -3.05 -8.95
C CYS A 475 -33.14 -2.80 -9.89
N TRP A 476 -33.26 -3.52 -11.01
CA TRP A 476 -34.26 -3.31 -12.06
C TRP A 476 -35.69 -3.12 -11.53
N VAL A 477 -36.13 -3.94 -10.57
CA VAL A 477 -37.49 -3.90 -10.00
C VAL A 477 -37.86 -2.50 -9.51
N ARG A 478 -36.95 -1.86 -8.75
CA ARG A 478 -37.23 -0.56 -8.15
C ARG A 478 -36.96 0.60 -9.11
N ILE A 479 -36.09 0.40 -10.10
CA ILE A 479 -35.85 1.40 -11.15
C ILE A 479 -37.11 1.57 -12.00
N ARG A 480 -37.78 0.46 -12.34
CA ARG A 480 -39.03 0.44 -13.11
C ARG A 480 -40.14 1.31 -12.50
N GLU A 481 -40.24 1.35 -11.18
CA GLU A 481 -41.34 2.01 -10.46
C GLU A 481 -41.16 3.52 -10.29
N GLY A 482 -39.94 4.06 -10.28
CA GLY A 482 -39.73 5.47 -9.90
C GLY A 482 -38.43 6.14 -10.32
N TRP A 483 -37.48 5.43 -10.94
CA TRP A 483 -36.23 6.02 -11.45
C TRP A 483 -36.12 5.91 -12.97
N ARG A 484 -37.22 5.57 -13.64
CA ARG A 484 -37.27 5.34 -15.08
C ARG A 484 -36.99 6.62 -15.88
N GLU A 485 -37.72 7.69 -15.60
CA GLU A 485 -37.54 8.99 -16.26
C GLU A 485 -36.12 9.50 -16.11
N GLU A 486 -35.57 9.38 -14.90
CA GLU A 486 -34.19 9.78 -14.60
C GLU A 486 -33.17 8.93 -15.37
N GLY A 487 -33.39 7.61 -15.47
CA GLY A 487 -32.56 6.71 -16.27
C GLY A 487 -32.55 7.06 -17.76
N VAL A 488 -33.73 7.35 -18.32
CA VAL A 488 -33.87 7.84 -19.71
C VAL A 488 -33.12 9.16 -19.88
N ARG A 489 -33.36 10.13 -18.99
CA ARG A 489 -32.73 11.46 -19.03
C ARG A 489 -31.21 11.35 -19.07
N MET A 490 -30.61 10.53 -18.19
CA MET A 490 -29.16 10.33 -18.15
C MET A 490 -28.61 9.77 -19.46
N LEU A 491 -29.26 8.74 -20.03
CA LEU A 491 -28.81 8.11 -21.28
C LEU A 491 -28.96 9.01 -22.49
N VAL A 492 -30.07 9.74 -22.59
CA VAL A 492 -30.33 10.68 -23.69
C VAL A 492 -29.39 11.87 -23.63
N CYS A 493 -29.21 12.49 -22.45
CA CYS A 493 -28.26 13.59 -22.29
C CYS A 493 -26.83 13.16 -22.63
N ALA A 494 -26.39 11.98 -22.16
CA ALA A 494 -25.07 11.45 -22.47
C ALA A 494 -24.91 11.21 -23.99
N TRP A 495 -25.94 10.70 -24.67
CA TRP A 495 -25.92 10.47 -26.11
C TRP A 495 -25.81 11.76 -26.92
N VAL A 496 -26.64 12.75 -26.60
CA VAL A 496 -26.65 14.06 -27.28
C VAL A 496 -25.27 14.72 -27.16
N ALA A 497 -24.74 14.82 -25.95
CA ALA A 497 -23.44 15.42 -25.72
C ALA A 497 -22.30 14.66 -26.42
N VAL A 498 -22.34 13.32 -26.47
CA VAL A 498 -21.34 12.53 -27.21
C VAL A 498 -21.40 12.78 -28.73
N ARG A 499 -22.59 12.98 -29.30
CA ARG A 499 -22.77 13.34 -30.72
C ARG A 499 -22.29 14.76 -31.03
N GLU A 500 -22.52 15.71 -30.13
CA GLU A 500 -22.03 17.08 -30.27
C GLU A 500 -20.50 17.11 -30.38
N ILE A 501 -19.80 16.37 -29.51
CA ILE A 501 -18.32 16.30 -29.53
C ILE A 501 -17.79 15.68 -30.83
N GLU A 502 -18.47 14.68 -31.38
CA GLU A 502 -18.11 14.11 -32.69
C GLU A 502 -18.27 15.11 -33.84
N GLY A 503 -19.31 15.95 -33.78
CA GLY A 503 -19.58 16.99 -34.78
C GLY A 503 -18.54 18.12 -34.82
N GLU A 504 -17.75 18.31 -33.75
CA GLU A 504 -16.75 19.37 -33.64
C GLU A 504 -15.46 19.13 -34.46
N GLY A 505 -15.32 17.98 -35.15
CA GLY A 505 -14.35 17.77 -36.24
C GLY A 505 -12.85 17.82 -35.89
N SER A 506 -12.48 18.09 -34.64
CA SER A 506 -11.09 18.20 -34.16
C SER A 506 -10.80 17.17 -33.07
N MET A 507 -10.66 15.90 -33.46
CA MET A 507 -10.49 14.78 -32.54
C MET A 507 -9.22 14.01 -32.86
N ASP A 508 -8.32 13.89 -31.88
CA ASP A 508 -7.19 12.97 -31.92
C ASP A 508 -7.70 11.51 -32.10
N GLY A 509 -6.92 10.65 -32.77
CA GLY A 509 -7.30 9.27 -33.06
C GLY A 509 -7.62 8.46 -31.79
N LYS A 510 -6.93 8.74 -30.69
CA LYS A 510 -7.22 8.13 -29.38
C LYS A 510 -8.57 8.58 -28.82
N ARG A 511 -8.92 9.86 -28.98
CA ARG A 511 -10.17 10.44 -28.48
C ARG A 511 -11.37 9.95 -29.29
N SER A 512 -11.23 9.85 -30.61
CA SER A 512 -12.24 9.24 -31.49
C SER A 512 -12.54 7.79 -31.10
N ALA A 513 -11.50 6.97 -30.84
CA ALA A 513 -11.70 5.60 -30.37
C ALA A 513 -12.40 5.51 -29.00
N LEU A 514 -12.17 6.47 -28.11
CA LEU A 514 -12.82 6.51 -26.80
C LEU A 514 -14.29 6.92 -26.93
N VAL A 515 -14.61 7.86 -27.80
CA VAL A 515 -15.98 8.28 -28.14
C VAL A 515 -16.80 7.11 -28.65
N GLU A 516 -16.24 6.33 -29.57
CA GLU A 516 -16.90 5.12 -30.08
C GLU A 516 -17.15 4.07 -28.98
N LYS A 517 -16.19 3.88 -28.06
CA LYS A 517 -16.39 3.02 -26.89
C LYS A 517 -17.53 3.51 -25.99
N VAL A 518 -17.60 4.82 -25.75
CA VAL A 518 -18.68 5.42 -24.94
C VAL A 518 -20.02 5.23 -25.63
N LYS A 519 -20.14 5.49 -26.94
CA LYS A 519 -21.38 5.24 -27.70
C LYS A 519 -21.82 3.79 -27.61
N GLU A 520 -20.90 2.84 -27.79
CA GLU A 520 -21.24 1.43 -27.70
C GLU A 520 -21.72 1.06 -26.28
N GLU A 521 -21.06 1.57 -25.25
CA GLU A 521 -21.51 1.35 -23.87
C GLU A 521 -22.89 1.99 -23.59
N ILE A 522 -23.19 3.17 -24.17
CA ILE A 522 -24.52 3.79 -24.10
C ILE A 522 -25.56 2.87 -24.75
N ARG A 523 -25.31 2.33 -25.95
CA ARG A 523 -26.23 1.40 -26.63
C ARG A 523 -26.44 0.11 -25.85
N VAL A 524 -25.37 -0.48 -25.32
CA VAL A 524 -25.45 -1.68 -24.49
C VAL A 524 -26.26 -1.39 -23.22
N THR A 525 -25.97 -0.29 -22.55
CA THR A 525 -26.66 0.10 -21.31
C THR A 525 -28.12 0.45 -21.56
N GLY A 526 -28.42 1.15 -22.65
CA GLY A 526 -29.78 1.50 -23.08
C GLY A 526 -30.63 0.27 -23.41
N ARG A 527 -30.08 -0.71 -24.13
CA ARG A 527 -30.78 -1.99 -24.39
C ARG A 527 -31.04 -2.80 -23.12
N VAL A 528 -30.06 -2.86 -22.21
CA VAL A 528 -30.24 -3.52 -20.90
C VAL A 528 -31.30 -2.79 -20.08
N PHE A 529 -31.29 -1.46 -20.09
CA PHE A 529 -32.28 -0.62 -19.42
C PHE A 529 -33.69 -0.81 -19.98
N ALA A 530 -33.84 -0.82 -21.30
CA ALA A 530 -35.13 -1.05 -21.97
C ALA A 530 -35.75 -2.37 -21.52
N LYS A 531 -35.00 -3.47 -21.62
CA LYS A 531 -35.45 -4.79 -21.17
C LYS A 531 -35.73 -4.88 -19.66
N ALA A 532 -34.98 -4.14 -18.84
CA ALA A 532 -35.18 -4.12 -17.40
C ALA A 532 -36.44 -3.37 -16.96
N VAL A 533 -36.87 -2.39 -17.77
CA VAL A 533 -38.04 -1.54 -17.52
C VAL A 533 -39.31 -2.08 -18.19
N GLU A 534 -39.16 -2.80 -19.30
CA GLU A 534 -40.24 -3.53 -19.97
C GLU A 534 -41.00 -4.44 -19.00
N GLY A 535 -42.32 -4.31 -18.98
CA GLY A 535 -43.18 -5.29 -18.33
C GLY A 535 -44.65 -5.06 -18.62
N ARG A 536 -45.52 -5.89 -18.02
CA ARG A 536 -46.93 -6.09 -18.43
C ARG A 536 -47.82 -4.85 -18.61
N GLU A 537 -47.44 -3.68 -18.08
CA GLU A 537 -48.25 -2.45 -18.10
C GLU A 537 -47.51 -1.21 -18.63
N VAL A 538 -46.22 -1.32 -18.97
CA VAL A 538 -45.41 -0.16 -19.42
C VAL A 538 -44.65 -0.57 -20.67
N ASP A 539 -45.04 0.01 -21.81
CA ASP A 539 -44.27 -0.05 -23.04
C ASP A 539 -43.38 1.20 -23.13
N LEU A 540 -42.07 0.99 -22.97
CA LEU A 540 -41.09 2.07 -23.01
C LEU A 540 -41.04 2.73 -24.40
N ARG A 541 -41.41 2.02 -25.47
CA ARG A 541 -41.47 2.58 -26.82
C ARG A 541 -42.58 3.62 -26.94
N GLU A 542 -43.76 3.35 -26.37
CA GLU A 542 -44.88 4.28 -26.37
C GLU A 542 -44.58 5.54 -25.54
N GLU A 543 -43.93 5.37 -24.37
CA GLU A 543 -43.55 6.47 -23.49
C GLU A 543 -42.49 7.39 -24.12
N LEU A 544 -41.56 6.83 -24.90
CA LEU A 544 -40.49 7.58 -25.57
C LEU A 544 -40.89 8.12 -26.96
N MET A 545 -42.10 7.83 -27.44
CA MET A 545 -42.58 8.27 -28.75
C MET A 545 -42.43 9.79 -28.98
N PRO A 546 -42.77 10.68 -28.02
CA PRO A 546 -42.57 12.12 -28.21
C PRO A 546 -41.10 12.54 -28.35
N LEU A 547 -40.16 11.75 -27.83
CA LEU A 547 -38.72 12.00 -27.95
C LEU A 547 -38.15 11.41 -29.26
N LEU A 548 -38.66 10.25 -29.68
CA LEU A 548 -38.31 9.64 -30.97
C LEU A 548 -38.72 10.51 -32.16
N ASP A 549 -39.81 11.26 -32.03
CA ASP A 549 -40.26 12.24 -33.03
C ASP A 549 -39.31 13.45 -33.15
N VAL A 550 -38.50 13.73 -32.10
CA VAL A 550 -37.58 14.88 -32.04
C VAL A 550 -36.15 14.49 -32.44
N ASP A 551 -35.66 13.33 -32.04
CA ASP A 551 -34.35 12.80 -32.46
C ASP A 551 -34.45 11.29 -32.71
N GLU A 552 -34.42 10.89 -33.99
CA GLU A 552 -34.45 9.48 -34.38
C GLU A 552 -33.25 8.68 -33.83
N GLY A 553 -32.15 9.36 -33.47
CA GLY A 553 -30.97 8.76 -32.84
C GLY A 553 -31.26 8.14 -31.47
N ILE A 554 -32.34 8.54 -30.80
CA ILE A 554 -32.78 7.94 -29.53
C ILE A 554 -33.22 6.48 -29.74
N GLY A 555 -33.72 6.14 -30.93
CA GLY A 555 -34.08 4.77 -31.30
C GLY A 555 -32.87 3.82 -31.32
N GLU A 556 -31.67 4.34 -31.58
CA GLU A 556 -30.42 3.57 -31.57
C GLU A 556 -29.94 3.24 -30.14
N ILE A 557 -30.26 4.09 -29.16
CA ILE A 557 -29.85 3.90 -27.76
C ILE A 557 -30.56 2.68 -27.17
N PHE A 558 -31.87 2.57 -27.40
CA PHE A 558 -32.73 1.56 -26.79
C PHE A 558 -32.96 0.33 -27.68
N GLY A 559 -32.49 0.34 -28.93
CA GLY A 559 -32.60 -0.79 -29.85
C GLY A 559 -33.99 -0.96 -30.48
N PHE A 560 -34.79 0.11 -30.55
CA PHE A 560 -36.13 0.05 -31.13
C PHE A 560 -36.13 -0.10 -32.66
N ARG A 561 -35.00 0.18 -33.34
CA ARG A 561 -34.82 -0.02 -34.79
C ARG A 561 -34.55 -1.49 -35.18
N ASP A 562 -34.13 -2.34 -34.22
CA ASP A 562 -33.79 -3.75 -34.48
C ASP A 562 -35.00 -4.70 -34.42
N LEU A 563 -36.21 -4.18 -34.16
CA LEU A 563 -37.45 -4.96 -34.00
C LEU A 563 -38.38 -4.93 -35.22
N ASP A 564 -38.07 -4.13 -36.24
CA ASP A 564 -38.88 -3.99 -37.47
C ASP A 564 -38.30 -4.78 -38.68
N THR A 565 -37.42 -5.76 -38.41
CA THR A 565 -36.95 -6.80 -39.36
C THR A 565 -37.01 -8.17 -38.72
#